data_AF-A0A1M6G7Y1-F1
#
_entry.id   AF-A0A1M6G7Y1-F1
#
_cell.length_a   1.000
_cell.length_b   1.000
_cell.length_c   1.000
_cell.angle_alpha   90.00
_cell.angle_beta   90.00
_cell.angle_gamma   90.00
#
_symmetry.space_group_name_H-M   'P 1'
#
loop_
_entity.id
_entity.type
_entity.pdbx_description
1 polymer ?
#
loop_
_entity_poly.entity_id
_entity_poly.type
_entity_poly.pdbx_seq_one_letter_code
_entity_poly.pdbx_strand_id
1 'polypeptide(L)'
;MRLEFERIDEANGLLNQLIEHHPQAIFLTDHDFKVKYFNNAFQKLTKSDKGDILEHEFCEIMGCTQRGNKLDANDSFCKHCQMRDLLSGSNLSELVLIRDFYIHNKIVTKHLHIDAHRVVMNGHKYRLVVIDDRTHKH
;
A
#
# COMPACT_ATOMS: atom_id res chain seq x y z
N MET A 1 37.58 2.00 9.63
CA MET A 1 36.12 1.79 9.66
C MET A 1 35.39 2.93 8.92
N ARG A 2 35.81 3.27 7.69
CA ARG A 2 35.20 4.33 6.86
C ARG A 2 34.65 3.73 5.55
N LEU A 3 35.42 2.83 4.96
CA LEU A 3 35.04 2.01 3.80
C LEU A 3 33.79 1.14 4.02
N GLU A 4 33.58 0.61 5.23
CA GLU A 4 32.36 -0.18 5.53
C GLU A 4 31.10 0.69 5.61
N PHE A 5 31.20 1.90 6.16
CA PHE A 5 30.09 2.85 6.20
C PHE A 5 29.73 3.34 4.79
N GLU A 6 30.73 3.70 3.98
CA GLU A 6 30.52 4.13 2.58
C GLU A 6 29.80 3.03 1.77
N ARG A 7 30.15 1.75 1.97
CA ARG A 7 29.46 0.61 1.31
C ARG A 7 28.02 0.42 1.77
N ILE A 8 27.71 0.66 3.03
CA ILE A 8 26.34 0.56 3.56
C ILE A 8 25.47 1.69 3.00
N ASP A 9 25.99 2.92 2.97
CA ASP A 9 25.27 4.08 2.44
C ASP A 9 24.99 3.93 0.94
N GLU A 10 25.97 3.43 0.18
CA GLU A 10 25.81 3.15 -1.25
C GLU A 10 24.76 2.04 -1.50
N ALA A 11 24.80 0.95 -0.73
CA ALA A 11 23.82 -0.13 -0.83
C ALA A 11 22.40 0.35 -0.48
N ASN A 12 22.26 1.17 0.57
CA ASN A 12 20.98 1.78 0.95
C ASN A 12 20.47 2.74 -0.13
N GLY A 13 21.37 3.55 -0.71
CA GLY A 13 21.05 4.44 -1.82
C GLY A 13 20.48 3.68 -3.03
N LEU A 14 21.15 2.61 -3.43
CA LEU A 14 20.69 1.74 -4.52
C LEU A 14 19.34 1.09 -4.19
N LEU A 15 19.15 0.55 -2.98
CA LEU A 15 17.89 -0.07 -2.56
C LEU A 15 16.73 0.93 -2.61
N ASN A 16 16.95 2.15 -2.12
CA ASN A 16 15.94 3.21 -2.16
C ASN A 16 15.55 3.54 -3.60
N GLN A 17 16.52 3.65 -4.52
CA GLN A 17 16.23 3.88 -5.94
C GLN A 17 15.44 2.72 -6.57
N LEU A 18 15.78 1.47 -6.25
CA LEU A 18 15.08 0.29 -6.76
C LEU A 18 13.61 0.28 -6.32
N ILE A 19 13.34 0.56 -5.03
CA ILE A 19 11.97 0.61 -4.50
C ILE A 19 11.21 1.80 -5.11
N GLU A 20 11.83 2.98 -5.15
CA GLU A 20 11.21 4.22 -5.58
C GLU A 20 10.84 4.22 -7.07
N HIS A 21 11.62 3.53 -7.89
CA HIS A 21 11.37 3.38 -9.33
C HIS A 21 10.72 2.04 -9.70
N HIS A 22 10.38 1.20 -8.71
CA HIS A 22 9.69 -0.06 -8.97
C HIS A 22 8.33 0.20 -9.65
N PRO A 23 7.97 -0.53 -10.73
CA PRO A 23 6.74 -0.26 -11.49
C PRO A 23 5.47 -0.62 -10.71
N GLN A 24 5.55 -1.61 -9.81
CA GLN A 24 4.45 -1.97 -8.93
C GLN A 24 4.37 -1.00 -7.75
N ALA A 25 3.15 -0.75 -7.31
CA ALA A 25 2.88 0.07 -6.15
C ALA A 25 3.29 -0.70 -4.88
N ILE A 26 4.15 -0.10 -4.05
CA ILE A 26 4.67 -0.70 -2.83
C ILE A 26 4.39 0.22 -1.67
N PHE A 27 3.93 -0.35 -0.55
CA PHE A 27 3.85 0.37 0.72
C PHE A 27 4.06 -0.55 1.92
N LEU A 28 4.36 0.05 3.07
CA LEU A 28 4.48 -0.61 4.36
C LEU A 28 3.40 -0.08 5.30
N THR A 29 2.69 -0.96 5.98
CA THR A 29 1.82 -0.60 7.11
C THR A 29 2.32 -1.16 8.42
N ASP A 30 2.03 -0.46 9.50
CA ASP A 30 2.25 -0.93 10.86
C ASP A 30 1.06 -1.77 11.38
N HIS A 31 1.08 -2.08 12.67
CA HIS A 31 0.02 -2.83 13.35
C HIS A 31 -1.33 -2.11 13.42
N ASP A 32 -1.34 -0.79 13.29
CA ASP A 32 -2.55 0.05 13.23
C ASP A 32 -3.02 0.23 11.78
N PHE A 33 -2.42 -0.52 10.83
CA PHE A 33 -2.73 -0.50 9.41
C PHE A 33 -2.45 0.84 8.73
N LYS A 34 -1.67 1.72 9.38
CA LYS A 34 -1.30 3.02 8.86
C LYS A 34 -0.08 2.90 7.97
N VAL A 35 -0.13 3.55 6.80
CA VAL A 35 1.00 3.57 5.87
C VAL A 35 2.15 4.38 6.46
N LYS A 36 3.33 3.75 6.56
CA LYS A 36 4.56 4.37 7.07
C LYS A 36 5.57 4.67 5.98
N TYR A 37 5.57 3.87 4.92
CA TYR A 37 6.44 4.02 3.77
C TYR A 37 5.70 3.62 2.50
N PHE A 38 6.03 4.24 1.39
CA PHE A 38 5.48 3.92 0.08
C PHE A 38 6.43 4.37 -1.02
N ASN A 39 6.25 3.86 -2.23
CA ASN A 39 6.99 4.29 -3.41
C ASN A 39 6.16 5.17 -4.34
N ASN A 40 6.81 5.80 -5.33
CA ASN A 40 6.14 6.61 -6.35
C ASN A 40 5.00 5.90 -7.09
N ALA A 41 5.10 4.59 -7.34
CA ALA A 41 4.05 3.86 -8.02
C ALA A 41 2.76 3.80 -7.19
N PHE A 42 2.86 3.64 -5.87
CA PHE A 42 1.69 3.73 -4.98
C PHE A 42 1.09 5.13 -4.95
N GLN A 43 1.93 6.17 -4.93
CA GLN A 43 1.45 7.55 -5.04
C GLN A 43 0.69 7.80 -6.36
N LYS A 44 1.20 7.28 -7.48
CA LYS A 44 0.54 7.39 -8.79
C LYS A 44 -0.77 6.59 -8.86
N LEU A 45 -0.81 5.42 -8.24
CA LEU A 45 -2.00 4.56 -8.20
C LEU A 45 -3.15 5.26 -7.47
N THR A 46 -2.84 5.83 -6.31
CA THR A 46 -3.79 6.52 -5.42
C THR A 46 -4.15 7.91 -5.93
N LYS A 47 -3.24 8.53 -6.69
CA LYS A 47 -3.31 9.94 -7.09
C LYS A 47 -3.45 10.87 -5.88
N SER A 48 -2.78 10.52 -4.79
CA SER A 48 -2.78 11.26 -3.52
C SER A 48 -1.43 11.93 -3.30
N ASP A 49 -1.41 13.02 -2.55
CA ASP A 49 -0.17 13.63 -2.11
C ASP A 49 0.41 12.88 -0.91
N LYS A 50 1.71 13.07 -0.65
CA LYS A 50 2.42 12.37 0.44
C LYS A 50 1.74 12.55 1.81
N GLY A 51 1.20 13.74 2.09
CA GLY A 51 0.49 14.04 3.34
C GLY A 51 -0.81 13.28 3.50
N ASP A 52 -1.47 12.94 2.39
CA ASP A 52 -2.73 12.17 2.37
C ASP A 52 -2.48 10.66 2.42
N ILE A 53 -1.23 10.23 2.23
CA ILE A 53 -0.83 8.82 2.25
C ILE A 53 -0.29 8.42 3.61
N LEU A 54 0.69 9.16 4.15
CA LEU A 54 1.33 8.80 5.42
C LEU A 54 0.33 8.86 6.56
N GLU A 55 0.44 7.92 7.50
CA GLU A 55 -0.41 7.83 8.69
C GLU A 55 -1.91 7.60 8.41
N HIS A 56 -2.24 7.23 7.17
CA HIS A 56 -3.60 6.87 6.74
C HIS A 56 -3.67 5.40 6.36
N GLU A 57 -4.87 4.82 6.46
CA GLU A 57 -5.14 3.46 6.01
C GLU A 57 -5.40 3.41 4.51
N PHE A 58 -5.16 2.25 3.90
CA PHE A 58 -5.40 2.02 2.47
C PHE A 58 -6.75 2.53 1.98
N CYS A 59 -7.81 2.35 2.77
CA CYS A 59 -9.15 2.71 2.35
C CYS A 59 -9.42 4.22 2.37
N GLU A 60 -8.78 4.94 3.31
CA GLU A 60 -8.81 6.40 3.37
C GLU A 60 -8.10 6.99 2.15
N ILE A 61 -6.98 6.38 1.76
CA ILE A 61 -6.13 6.80 0.65
C ILE A 61 -6.79 6.51 -0.71
N MET A 62 -7.23 5.27 -0.94
CA MET A 62 -7.83 4.84 -2.21
C MET A 62 -9.30 5.26 -2.35
N GLY A 63 -9.98 5.61 -1.26
CA GLY A 63 -11.39 5.96 -1.24
C GLY A 63 -12.28 4.76 -1.58
N CYS A 64 -12.26 3.69 -0.78
CA CYS A 64 -13.11 2.53 -1.09
C CYS A 64 -14.59 2.94 -1.15
N THR A 65 -15.37 2.20 -1.94
CA THR A 65 -16.81 2.39 -2.03
C THR A 65 -17.60 1.15 -1.62
N GLN A 66 -18.82 1.35 -1.18
CA GLN A 66 -19.83 0.30 -0.99
C GLN A 66 -21.16 0.79 -1.56
N ARG A 67 -21.73 0.03 -2.50
CA ARG A 67 -22.98 0.40 -3.20
C ARG A 67 -22.93 1.82 -3.80
N GLY A 68 -21.78 2.23 -4.32
CA GLY A 68 -21.56 3.54 -4.95
C GLY A 68 -21.26 4.70 -4.00
N ASN A 69 -21.33 4.50 -2.68
CA ASN A 69 -21.00 5.53 -1.69
C ASN A 69 -19.55 5.39 -1.23
N LYS A 70 -18.85 6.52 -1.07
CA LYS A 70 -17.52 6.56 -0.47
C LYS A 70 -17.62 6.13 1.00
N LEU A 71 -16.75 5.20 1.40
CA LEU A 71 -16.60 4.78 2.78
C LEU A 71 -15.72 5.77 3.53
N ASP A 72 -16.05 6.02 4.79
CA ASP A 72 -15.16 6.70 5.72
C ASP A 72 -14.35 5.68 6.54
N ALA A 73 -13.41 6.17 7.35
CA ALA A 73 -12.56 5.35 8.21
C ALA A 73 -13.35 4.63 9.33
N ASN A 74 -14.54 5.14 9.68
CA ASN A 74 -15.36 4.63 10.78
C ASN A 74 -16.34 3.55 10.32
N ASP A 75 -16.54 3.39 9.01
CA ASP A 75 -17.45 2.42 8.46
C ASP A 75 -17.06 0.99 8.88
N SER A 76 -18.04 0.29 9.45
CA SER A 76 -17.92 -1.10 9.89
C SER A 76 -17.39 -2.03 8.78
N PHE A 77 -17.68 -1.73 7.52
CA PHE A 77 -17.21 -2.52 6.39
C PHE A 77 -15.68 -2.56 6.33
N CYS A 78 -15.00 -1.42 6.53
CA CYS A 78 -13.54 -1.32 6.43
C CYS A 78 -12.81 -2.08 7.55
N LYS A 79 -13.50 -2.39 8.65
CA LYS A 79 -12.97 -3.17 9.77
C LYS A 79 -12.93 -4.67 9.49
N HIS A 80 -13.68 -5.14 8.48
CA HIS A 80 -13.82 -6.55 8.12
C HIS A 80 -13.67 -6.79 6.61
N CYS A 81 -13.01 -5.86 5.90
CA CYS A 81 -12.81 -6.00 4.46
C CYS A 81 -11.63 -6.94 4.16
N GLN A 82 -11.61 -7.51 2.95
CA GLN A 82 -10.54 -8.42 2.51
C GLN A 82 -9.14 -7.81 2.64
N MET A 83 -9.02 -6.49 2.47
CA MET A 83 -7.76 -5.78 2.67
C MET A 83 -7.34 -5.78 4.15
N ARG A 84 -8.29 -5.60 5.07
CA ARG A 84 -8.01 -5.71 6.51
C ARG A 84 -7.54 -7.12 6.88
N ASP A 85 -8.19 -8.13 6.34
CA ASP A 85 -7.84 -9.54 6.60
C ASP A 85 -6.45 -9.90 6.07
N LEU A 86 -6.08 -9.36 4.90
CA LEU A 86 -4.73 -9.48 4.33
C LEU A 86 -3.67 -8.84 5.25
N LEU A 87 -3.91 -7.62 5.70
CA LEU A 87 -2.94 -6.88 6.51
C LEU A 87 -2.84 -7.42 7.95
N SER A 88 -3.96 -7.87 8.53
CA SER A 88 -4.01 -8.38 9.91
C SER A 88 -3.18 -9.66 10.07
N GLY A 89 -2.91 -10.33 8.96
CA GLY A 89 -2.05 -11.49 8.96
C GLY A 89 -2.72 -12.77 9.35
N SER A 90 -3.97 -12.91 8.93
CA SER A 90 -4.61 -14.18 8.70
C SER A 90 -3.80 -15.08 7.73
N ASN A 91 -4.37 -16.21 7.30
CA ASN A 91 -3.75 -17.10 6.32
C ASN A 91 -3.66 -16.49 4.90
N LEU A 92 -4.17 -15.29 4.70
CA LEU A 92 -4.16 -14.61 3.40
C LEU A 92 -2.83 -13.85 3.22
N SER A 93 -2.07 -14.22 2.20
CA SER A 93 -0.87 -13.49 1.74
C SER A 93 -1.04 -12.83 0.37
N GLU A 94 -2.11 -13.18 -0.35
CA GLU A 94 -2.43 -12.67 -1.68
C GLU A 94 -3.93 -12.35 -1.76
N LEU A 95 -4.29 -11.30 -2.48
CA LEU A 95 -5.66 -10.88 -2.71
C LEU A 95 -5.81 -10.34 -4.14
N VAL A 96 -6.79 -10.88 -4.87
CA VAL A 96 -7.29 -10.25 -6.10
C VAL A 96 -8.52 -9.42 -5.76
N LEU A 97 -8.44 -8.11 -6.02
CA LEU A 97 -9.48 -7.15 -5.68
C LEU A 97 -9.97 -6.43 -6.94
N ILE A 98 -11.21 -6.71 -7.33
CA ILE A 98 -11.93 -5.98 -8.38
C ILE A 98 -12.94 -5.07 -7.69
N ARG A 99 -12.71 -3.77 -7.70
CA ARG A 99 -13.56 -2.84 -6.94
C ARG A 99 -13.55 -1.41 -7.46
N ASP A 100 -14.65 -0.72 -7.18
CA ASP A 100 -14.82 0.72 -7.37
C ASP A 100 -14.19 1.53 -6.24
N PHE A 101 -13.39 2.51 -6.64
CA PHE A 101 -12.69 3.46 -5.77
C PHE A 101 -13.04 4.90 -6.15
N TYR A 102 -13.10 5.79 -5.17
CA TYR A 102 -13.35 7.21 -5.35
C TYR A 102 -12.03 7.97 -5.41
N ILE A 103 -11.45 8.07 -6.61
CA ILE A 103 -10.14 8.68 -6.87
C ILE A 103 -10.33 9.99 -7.66
N HIS A 104 -9.83 11.12 -7.16
CA HIS A 104 -10.03 12.46 -7.76
C HIS A 104 -11.48 12.77 -8.13
N ASN A 105 -12.40 12.60 -7.18
CA ASN A 105 -13.83 12.84 -7.33
C ASN A 105 -14.54 12.01 -8.42
N LYS A 106 -13.92 10.91 -8.85
CA LYS A 106 -14.48 9.99 -9.84
C LYS A 106 -14.47 8.58 -9.30
N ILE A 107 -15.54 7.85 -9.60
CA ILE A 107 -15.58 6.42 -9.34
C ILE A 107 -14.78 5.74 -10.47
N VAL A 108 -13.78 4.96 -10.09
CA VAL A 108 -12.91 4.21 -11.00
C VAL A 108 -12.86 2.76 -10.54
N THR A 109 -13.25 1.84 -11.42
CA THR A 109 -13.06 0.40 -11.18
C THR A 109 -11.60 0.05 -11.36
N LYS A 110 -11.02 -0.64 -10.38
CA LYS A 110 -9.65 -1.15 -10.42
C LYS A 110 -9.62 -2.66 -10.34
N HIS A 111 -8.71 -3.28 -11.07
CA HIS A 111 -8.34 -4.69 -10.94
C HIS A 111 -6.96 -4.78 -10.30
N LEU A 112 -6.90 -5.06 -9.00
CA LEU A 112 -5.65 -5.07 -8.24
C LEU A 112 -5.29 -6.51 -7.85
N HIS A 113 -4.06 -6.91 -8.14
CA HIS A 113 -3.44 -8.07 -7.51
C HIS A 113 -2.53 -7.57 -6.39
N ILE A 114 -2.73 -8.08 -5.18
CA ILE A 114 -2.12 -7.56 -3.97
C ILE A 114 -1.43 -8.70 -3.23
N ASP A 115 -0.13 -8.56 -3.01
CA ASP A 115 0.67 -9.47 -2.20
C ASP A 115 1.08 -8.78 -0.90
N ALA A 116 1.08 -9.53 0.21
CA ALA A 116 1.45 -9.01 1.52
C ALA A 116 2.44 -9.93 2.26
N HIS A 117 3.59 -9.36 2.63
CA HIS A 117 4.66 -10.05 3.35
C HIS A 117 4.86 -9.48 4.75
N ARG A 118 5.17 -10.34 5.71
CA ARG A 118 5.58 -9.91 7.06
C ARG A 118 7.04 -9.48 7.00
N VAL A 119 7.35 -8.28 7.49
CA VAL A 119 8.74 -7.82 7.63
C VAL A 119 8.94 -7.20 9.01
N VAL A 120 10.18 -7.22 9.50
CA VAL A 120 10.54 -6.65 10.80
C VAL A 120 11.70 -5.69 10.59
N MET A 121 11.55 -4.46 11.07
CA MET A 121 12.59 -3.43 11.02
C MET A 121 12.73 -2.83 12.42
N ASN A 122 13.95 -2.89 12.97
CA ASN A 122 14.25 -2.41 14.34
C ASN A 122 13.29 -2.97 15.41
N GLY A 123 12.88 -4.23 15.28
CA GLY A 123 11.94 -4.88 16.21
C GLY A 123 10.46 -4.54 15.99
N HIS A 124 10.15 -3.56 15.12
CA HIS A 124 8.78 -3.22 14.75
C HIS A 124 8.31 -4.11 13.59
N LYS A 125 7.10 -4.65 13.73
CA LYS A 125 6.46 -5.49 12.72
C LYS A 125 5.73 -4.63 11.71
N TYR A 126 5.93 -4.91 10.44
CA TYR A 126 5.24 -4.26 9.33
C TYR A 126 4.66 -5.29 8.36
N ARG A 127 3.74 -4.80 7.53
CA ARG A 127 3.27 -5.47 6.34
C ARG A 127 3.78 -4.76 5.10
N LEU A 128 4.65 -5.44 4.36
CA LEU A 128 5.06 -5.03 3.02
C LEU A 128 3.97 -5.46 2.06
N VAL A 129 3.38 -4.49 1.37
CA VAL A 129 2.32 -4.72 0.40
C VAL A 129 2.83 -4.33 -0.98
N VAL A 130 2.61 -5.22 -1.95
CA VAL A 130 2.92 -5.00 -3.36
C VAL A 130 1.62 -5.10 -4.16
N ILE A 131 1.34 -4.11 -5.00
CA ILE A 131 0.14 -4.04 -5.81
C ILE A 131 0.52 -3.97 -7.30
N ASP A 132 0.01 -4.93 -8.06
CA ASP A 132 -0.03 -4.90 -9.52
C ASP A 132 -1.41 -4.44 -10.00
N ASP A 133 -1.49 -3.22 -10.52
CA ASP A 133 -2.71 -2.68 -11.15
C ASP A 133 -2.85 -3.23 -12.58
N ARG A 134 -3.87 -4.07 -12.78
CA ARG A 134 -4.20 -4.73 -14.04
C ARG A 134 -5.42 -4.14 -14.75
N THR A 135 -5.90 -2.98 -14.33
CA THR A 135 -7.16 -2.36 -14.82
C THR A 135 -7.26 -2.22 -16.35
N HIS A 136 -6.13 -2.12 -17.05
CA HIS A 136 -6.09 -1.98 -18.52
C HIS A 136 -5.22 -3.04 -19.23
N LYS A 137 -4.87 -4.15 -18.55
CA LYS A 137 -4.11 -5.25 -19.17
C LYS A 137 -5.10 -6.23 -19.82
N HIS A 138 -5.58 -5.90 -21.02
CA HIS A 138 -6.27 -6.81 -21.95
C HIS A 138 -5.76 -6.56 -23.37
#